data_AF-A0A673IWI6-F1
#
_entry.id   AF-A0A673IWI6-F1
#
_cell.length_a   1.000
_cell.length_b   1.000
_cell.length_c   1.000
_cell.angle_alpha   90.00
_cell.angle_beta   90.00
_cell.angle_gamma   90.00
#
_symmetry.space_group_name_H-M   'P 1'
#
loop_
_entity.id
_entity.type
_entity.pdbx_description
1 polymer ?
#
loop_
_entity_poly.entity_id
_entity_poly.type
_entity_poly.pdbx_seq_one_letter_code
_entity_poly.pdbx_strand_id
1 'polypeptide(L)'
;MCVCVCVGRGVSLCHYLRLRPSPSEHLPVPDLKEDPDPEHDPREQDLSEKALRKKLGSNFDPSFMSIHLPTQLNASAPPELPRLPMPADLKKLNLTETPYGRRVKVGKKARRKFLQWLWMYTHCPVLYTWKDLGARFWPRYIKEGNCFSERSCSFPEGMSCKPVKSVTKTLLRWYCQGFLRQKYCTWISVQYPIISECKCSC
;
A
#
# COMPACT_ATOMS: atom_id res chain seq x y z
N MET A 1 -49.73 -17.63 2.17
CA MET A 1 -48.74 -17.47 3.25
C MET A 1 -47.66 -18.52 3.05
N CYS A 2 -46.41 -18.11 2.81
CA CYS A 2 -45.27 -19.01 2.85
C CYS A 2 -44.15 -18.28 3.59
N VAL A 3 -44.05 -18.56 4.89
CA VAL A 3 -42.99 -18.02 5.75
C VAL A 3 -41.78 -18.90 5.55
N CYS A 4 -40.75 -18.40 4.87
CA CYS A 4 -39.46 -19.07 4.80
C CYS A 4 -38.60 -18.55 5.96
N VAL A 5 -38.48 -19.37 7.00
CA VAL A 5 -37.55 -19.15 8.12
C VAL A 5 -36.15 -19.55 7.66
N CYS A 6 -35.24 -18.59 7.55
CA CYS A 6 -33.82 -18.86 7.32
C CYS A 6 -33.05 -18.73 8.64
N VAL A 7 -32.80 -19.87 9.29
CA VAL A 7 -31.75 -19.99 10.31
C VAL A 7 -30.45 -20.34 9.58
N GLY A 8 -29.47 -19.44 9.58
CA GLY A 8 -28.20 -19.67 8.90
C GLY A 8 -27.14 -18.64 9.27
N ARG A 9 -26.05 -19.13 9.87
CA ARG A 9 -24.89 -18.41 10.41
C ARG A 9 -24.27 -17.40 9.45
N GLY A 10 -23.78 -16.31 10.03
CA GLY A 10 -23.18 -15.15 9.36
C GLY A 10 -22.16 -15.50 8.27
N VAL A 11 -22.56 -15.25 7.03
CA VAL A 11 -21.69 -14.89 5.92
C VAL A 11 -22.37 -13.68 5.27
N SER A 12 -21.68 -12.54 5.24
CA SER A 12 -22.21 -11.28 4.73
C SER A 12 -22.75 -11.43 3.30
N LEU A 13 -24.07 -11.39 3.15
CA LEU A 13 -24.76 -11.17 1.89
C LEU A 13 -24.36 -9.77 1.36
N CYS A 14 -23.33 -9.70 0.52
CA CYS A 14 -22.97 -8.44 -0.13
C CYS A 14 -24.04 -8.05 -1.16
N HIS A 15 -24.83 -7.03 -0.82
CA HIS A 15 -25.62 -6.15 -1.70
C HIS A 15 -26.41 -6.85 -2.83
N TYR A 16 -27.55 -7.46 -2.48
CA TYR A 16 -28.50 -8.05 -3.44
C TYR A 16 -29.05 -7.05 -4.48
N LEU A 17 -28.97 -5.74 -4.19
CA LEU A 17 -29.27 -4.65 -5.11
C LEU A 17 -27.99 -3.81 -5.30
N ARG A 18 -27.29 -3.99 -6.41
CA ARG A 18 -26.08 -3.23 -6.79
C ARG A 18 -26.41 -1.80 -7.25
N LEU A 19 -27.01 -1.01 -6.37
CA LEU A 19 -27.38 0.40 -6.64
C LEU A 19 -26.18 1.36 -6.58
N ARG A 20 -25.03 0.89 -6.08
CA ARG A 20 -23.77 1.65 -6.00
C ARG A 20 -22.61 0.77 -6.46
N PRO A 21 -21.54 1.37 -7.03
CA PRO A 21 -20.32 0.63 -7.35
C PRO A 21 -19.66 0.10 -6.08
N SER A 22 -19.03 -1.06 -6.18
CA SER A 22 -18.17 -1.59 -5.13
C SER A 22 -16.81 -0.87 -5.16
N PRO A 23 -16.24 -0.48 -4.01
CA PRO A 23 -14.88 0.04 -3.97
C PRO A 23 -13.88 -1.01 -4.49
N SER A 24 -12.78 -0.52 -5.03
CA SER A 24 -11.66 -1.35 -5.50
C SER A 24 -10.54 -1.36 -4.47
N GLU A 25 -9.89 -2.52 -4.32
CA GLU A 25 -8.71 -2.71 -3.49
C GLU A 25 -7.40 -2.55 -4.31
N HIS A 26 -7.47 -1.97 -5.52
CA HIS A 26 -6.29 -1.76 -6.34
C HIS A 26 -5.38 -0.67 -5.75
N LEU A 27 -4.08 -0.97 -5.69
CA LEU A 27 -3.03 -0.10 -5.19
C LEU A 27 -1.99 0.17 -6.30
N PRO A 28 -1.29 1.31 -6.28
CA PRO A 28 -1.42 2.44 -5.34
C PRO A 28 -2.72 3.24 -5.54
N VAL A 29 -3.13 3.98 -4.50
CA VAL A 29 -4.32 4.84 -4.58
C VAL A 29 -4.02 6.03 -5.48
N PRO A 30 -4.81 6.27 -6.54
CA PRO A 30 -4.65 7.44 -7.40
C PRO A 30 -4.86 8.75 -6.63
N ASP A 31 -4.27 9.83 -7.13
CA ASP A 31 -4.48 11.15 -6.57
C ASP A 31 -5.95 11.57 -6.68
N LEU A 32 -6.48 12.10 -5.59
CA LEU A 32 -7.83 12.64 -5.59
C LEU A 32 -7.85 13.93 -6.41
N LYS A 33 -8.78 13.99 -7.38
CA LYS A 33 -9.04 15.22 -8.12
C LYS A 33 -9.85 16.17 -7.24
N GLU A 34 -9.15 17.10 -6.62
CA GLU A 34 -9.71 18.12 -5.74
C GLU A 34 -10.31 19.29 -6.53
N ASP A 35 -11.37 19.90 -5.98
CA ASP A 35 -11.88 21.18 -6.49
C ASP A 35 -10.81 22.27 -6.30
N PRO A 36 -10.44 23.04 -7.34
CA PRO A 36 -9.40 24.07 -7.25
C PRO A 36 -9.82 25.32 -6.45
N ASP A 37 -11.11 25.48 -6.11
CA ASP A 37 -11.60 26.65 -5.37
C ASP A 37 -11.03 26.69 -3.93
N PRO A 38 -10.28 27.74 -3.56
CA PRO A 38 -9.71 27.92 -2.21
C PRO A 38 -10.74 27.99 -1.09
N GLU A 39 -12.02 28.25 -1.37
CA GLU A 39 -13.07 28.25 -0.34
C GLU A 39 -13.21 26.87 0.34
N HIS A 40 -12.81 25.81 -0.35
CA HIS A 40 -12.85 24.44 0.18
C HIS A 40 -11.61 24.09 1.00
N ASP A 41 -10.65 24.99 1.14
CA ASP A 41 -9.43 24.77 1.91
C ASP A 41 -9.60 25.19 3.38
N PRO A 42 -8.93 24.50 4.33
CA PRO A 42 -8.95 24.91 5.72
C PRO A 42 -8.23 26.25 5.91
N ARG A 43 -8.76 27.09 6.80
CA ARG A 43 -8.13 28.36 7.18
C ARG A 43 -7.02 28.11 8.20
N GLU A 44 -6.15 29.10 8.42
CA GLU A 44 -5.05 28.99 9.39
C GLU A 44 -5.52 28.63 10.81
N GLN A 45 -6.67 29.16 11.23
CA GLN A 45 -7.26 28.87 12.55
C GLN A 45 -7.66 27.39 12.68
N ASP A 46 -8.06 26.76 11.57
CA ASP A 46 -8.47 25.37 11.48
C ASP A 46 -7.25 24.41 11.36
N LEU A 47 -6.04 24.95 11.17
CA LEU A 47 -4.77 24.23 11.00
C LEU A 47 -3.90 24.18 12.27
N SER A 48 -4.51 24.36 13.45
CA SER A 48 -3.78 24.28 14.73
C SER A 48 -3.18 22.89 14.95
N GLU A 49 -1.85 22.78 14.86
CA GLU A 49 -1.12 21.51 15.00
C GLU A 49 -1.49 20.77 16.29
N LYS A 50 -1.55 21.50 17.42
CA LYS A 50 -1.88 20.93 18.73
C LYS A 50 -3.28 20.30 18.75
N ALA A 51 -4.27 20.96 18.13
CA ALA A 51 -5.64 20.46 18.06
C ALA A 51 -5.74 19.24 17.15
N LEU A 52 -5.12 19.29 15.97
CA LEU A 52 -5.13 18.20 15.00
C LEU A 52 -4.37 16.97 15.50
N ARG A 53 -3.23 17.17 16.16
CA ARG A 53 -2.47 16.10 16.81
C ARG A 53 -3.26 15.45 17.93
N LYS A 54 -3.97 16.23 18.74
CA LYS A 54 -4.89 15.70 19.76
C LYS A 54 -6.03 14.90 19.13
N LYS A 55 -6.56 15.36 17.99
CA LYS A 55 -7.65 14.68 17.27
C LYS A 55 -7.22 13.35 16.65
N LEU A 56 -6.02 13.32 16.07
CA LEU A 56 -5.46 12.10 15.48
C LEU A 56 -5.02 11.09 16.54
N GLY A 57 -4.56 11.58 17.70
CA GLY A 57 -4.24 10.77 18.86
C GLY A 57 -3.09 9.80 18.60
N SER A 58 -3.27 8.54 18.98
CA SER A 58 -2.28 7.47 18.83
C SER A 58 -2.05 7.03 17.39
N ASN A 59 -2.85 7.50 16.43
CA ASN A 59 -2.69 7.14 15.02
C ASN A 59 -1.56 7.90 14.32
N PHE A 60 -1.01 8.94 14.96
CA PHE A 60 0.12 9.68 14.40
C PHE A 60 1.38 8.82 14.44
N ASP A 61 1.90 8.47 13.26
CA ASP A 61 3.11 7.69 13.10
C ASP A 61 4.20 8.51 12.40
N PRO A 62 5.22 8.99 13.14
CA PRO A 62 6.28 9.83 12.56
C PRO A 62 7.14 9.12 11.52
N SER A 63 7.11 7.77 11.46
CA SER A 63 7.86 7.01 10.46
C SER A 63 7.20 7.05 9.08
N PHE A 64 5.88 7.31 9.05
CA PHE A 64 5.06 7.32 7.84
C PHE A 64 4.35 8.64 7.59
N MET A 65 4.34 9.57 8.53
CA MET A 65 3.61 10.83 8.45
C MET A 65 4.51 11.99 8.86
N SER A 66 4.39 13.10 8.14
CA SER A 66 5.08 14.35 8.46
C SER A 66 4.20 15.56 8.18
N ILE A 67 4.31 16.58 9.02
CA ILE A 67 3.60 17.86 8.85
C ILE A 67 4.35 18.75 7.85
N HIS A 68 5.67 18.74 7.93
CA HIS A 68 6.56 19.47 7.02
C HIS A 68 7.21 18.53 6.03
N LEU A 69 7.66 19.06 4.89
CA LEU A 69 8.39 18.26 3.91
C LEU A 69 9.65 17.70 4.60
N PRO A 70 9.78 16.38 4.74
CA PRO A 70 10.95 15.81 5.36
C PRO A 70 12.15 16.02 4.44
N THR A 71 13.20 16.64 4.98
CA THR A 71 14.48 16.79 4.29
C THR A 71 14.98 15.39 3.98
N GLN A 72 14.98 15.02 2.68
CA GLN A 72 15.47 13.74 2.21
C GLN A 72 16.91 13.55 2.72
N LEU A 73 17.09 12.76 3.78
CA LEU A 73 18.40 12.26 4.16
C LEU A 73 18.82 11.26 3.09
N ASN A 74 19.56 11.76 2.11
CA ASN A 74 20.44 11.04 1.23
C ASN A 74 19.82 9.79 0.59
N ALA A 75 19.36 9.94 -0.65
CA ALA A 75 19.06 8.88 -1.62
C ALA A 75 20.30 8.01 -2.00
N SER A 76 21.30 7.92 -1.12
CA SER A 76 22.49 7.09 -1.23
C SER A 76 22.50 5.92 -0.25
N ALA A 77 21.46 5.75 0.58
CA ALA A 77 21.25 4.46 1.23
C ALA A 77 20.89 3.45 0.14
N PRO A 78 21.72 2.40 -0.10
CA PRO A 78 21.29 1.28 -0.93
C PRO A 78 19.91 0.83 -0.40
N PRO A 79 18.96 0.44 -1.27
CA PRO A 79 17.74 -0.18 -0.79
C PRO A 79 18.19 -1.27 0.19
N GLU A 80 17.93 -1.08 1.48
CA GLU A 80 18.30 -2.06 2.50
C GLU A 80 17.71 -3.34 1.98
N LEU A 81 18.53 -4.24 1.45
CA LEU A 81 18.08 -5.56 1.05
C LEU A 81 17.55 -6.11 2.35
N PRO A 82 16.23 -6.18 2.52
CA PRO A 82 15.73 -6.65 3.78
C PRO A 82 16.29 -8.07 3.87
N ARG A 83 16.86 -8.42 5.02
CA ARG A 83 17.34 -9.78 5.32
C ARG A 83 16.14 -10.73 5.40
N LEU A 84 15.22 -10.63 4.43
CA LEU A 84 14.02 -11.42 4.38
C LEU A 84 14.46 -12.87 4.21
N PRO A 85 13.85 -13.77 4.98
CA PRO A 85 14.12 -15.18 4.76
C PRO A 85 13.70 -15.54 3.34
N MET A 86 14.58 -16.24 2.63
CA MET A 86 14.26 -16.79 1.30
C MET A 86 12.91 -17.54 1.37
N PRO A 87 11.99 -17.27 0.43
CA PRO A 87 10.69 -17.93 0.34
C PRO A 87 10.80 -19.46 0.41
N ALA A 88 9.84 -20.09 1.08
CA ALA A 88 9.82 -21.55 1.24
C ALA A 88 9.79 -22.27 -0.12
N ASP A 89 9.11 -21.69 -1.11
CA ASP A 89 9.00 -22.25 -2.46
C ASP A 89 10.36 -22.30 -3.17
N LEU A 90 11.15 -21.22 -3.04
CA LEU A 90 12.52 -21.18 -3.58
C LEU A 90 13.44 -22.17 -2.87
N LYS A 91 13.29 -22.36 -1.55
CA LYS A 91 14.08 -23.36 -0.79
C LYS A 91 13.77 -24.80 -1.23
N LYS A 92 12.54 -25.07 -1.64
CA LYS A 92 12.06 -26.40 -2.05
C LYS A 92 12.38 -26.75 -3.51
N LEU A 93 12.88 -25.81 -4.31
CA LEU A 93 13.25 -26.06 -5.71
C LEU A 93 14.31 -27.17 -5.82
N ASN A 94 13.96 -28.24 -6.54
CA ASN A 94 14.84 -29.37 -6.83
C ASN A 94 15.55 -29.16 -8.17
N LEU A 95 16.79 -28.64 -8.10
CA LEU A 95 17.64 -28.42 -9.29
C LEU A 95 18.35 -29.71 -9.76
N THR A 96 18.03 -30.85 -9.17
CA THR A 96 18.67 -32.14 -9.45
C THR A 96 18.03 -32.87 -10.62
N GLU A 97 16.86 -32.44 -11.07
CA GLU A 97 16.07 -33.10 -12.11
C GLU A 97 15.80 -32.10 -13.23
N THR A 98 16.18 -32.47 -14.45
CA THR A 98 15.91 -31.65 -15.65
C THR A 98 14.47 -31.87 -16.12
N PRO A 99 13.92 -30.96 -16.96
CA PRO A 99 12.60 -31.14 -17.56
C PRO A 99 12.44 -32.46 -18.33
N TYR A 100 13.56 -33.07 -18.75
CA TYR A 100 13.63 -34.33 -19.49
C TYR A 100 13.91 -35.56 -18.60
N GLY A 101 13.77 -35.44 -17.28
CA GLY A 101 13.93 -36.55 -16.31
C GLY A 101 15.38 -37.00 -16.08
N ARG A 102 16.38 -36.34 -16.69
CA ARG A 102 17.80 -36.62 -16.41
C ARG A 102 18.22 -36.00 -15.08
N ARG A 103 18.82 -36.83 -14.23
CA ARG A 103 19.40 -36.39 -12.95
C ARG A 103 20.74 -35.69 -13.18
N VAL A 104 20.84 -34.46 -12.71
CA VAL A 104 22.06 -33.65 -12.77
C VAL A 104 22.62 -33.52 -11.36
N LYS A 105 23.91 -33.84 -11.20
CA LYS A 105 24.62 -33.65 -9.93
C LYS A 105 24.98 -32.17 -9.76
N VAL A 106 24.07 -31.39 -9.18
CA VAL A 106 24.36 -30.01 -8.78
C VAL A 106 25.03 -30.01 -7.40
N GLY A 107 26.25 -29.51 -7.32
CA GLY A 107 26.96 -29.38 -6.05
C GLY A 107 26.19 -28.49 -5.06
N LYS A 108 26.20 -28.83 -3.76
CA LYS A 108 25.47 -28.08 -2.70
C LYS A 108 25.77 -26.57 -2.72
N LYS A 109 27.03 -26.19 -2.97
CA LYS A 109 27.48 -24.79 -3.08
C LYS A 109 26.88 -24.08 -4.30
N ALA A 110 26.88 -24.74 -5.46
CA ALA A 110 26.31 -24.21 -6.70
C ALA A 110 24.80 -24.02 -6.57
N ARG A 111 24.09 -25.02 -5.99
CA ARG A 111 22.66 -24.92 -5.67
C ARG A 111 22.36 -23.70 -4.79
N ARG A 112 23.11 -23.53 -3.70
CA ARG A 112 22.91 -22.38 -2.79
C ARG A 112 23.12 -21.04 -3.49
N LYS A 113 24.17 -20.93 -4.31
CA LYS A 113 24.47 -19.70 -5.07
C LYS A 113 23.41 -19.40 -6.12
N PHE A 114 22.93 -20.42 -6.84
CA PHE A 114 21.85 -20.27 -7.82
C PHE A 114 20.54 -19.83 -7.14
N LEU A 115 20.14 -20.46 -6.05
CA LEU A 115 18.93 -20.07 -5.31
C LEU A 115 19.04 -18.65 -4.76
N GLN A 116 20.24 -18.24 -4.30
CA GLN A 116 20.48 -16.88 -3.84
C GLN A 116 20.38 -15.87 -5.00
N TRP A 117 20.92 -16.19 -6.17
CA TRP A 117 20.79 -15.38 -7.37
C TRP A 117 19.34 -15.26 -7.84
N LEU A 118 18.62 -16.39 -7.92
CA LEU A 118 17.20 -16.42 -8.31
C LEU A 118 16.34 -15.61 -7.34
N TRP A 119 16.61 -15.71 -6.04
CA TRP A 119 15.92 -14.89 -5.05
C TRP A 119 16.19 -13.39 -5.25
N MET A 120 17.45 -12.97 -5.46
CA MET A 120 17.77 -11.57 -5.73
C MET A 120 17.12 -11.03 -7.02
N TYR A 121 16.96 -11.90 -8.02
CA TYR A 121 16.33 -11.56 -9.30
C TYR A 121 14.80 -11.43 -9.16
N THR A 122 14.17 -12.38 -8.47
CA THR A 122 12.70 -12.46 -8.30
C THR A 122 12.17 -11.61 -7.14
N HIS A 123 13.04 -11.09 -6.29
CA HIS A 123 12.65 -10.28 -5.14
C HIS A 123 12.16 -8.89 -5.56
N CYS A 124 10.98 -8.54 -5.04
CA CYS A 124 10.30 -7.27 -5.26
C CYS A 124 10.39 -6.40 -4.00
N PRO A 125 11.35 -5.46 -3.90
CA PRO A 125 11.40 -4.54 -2.79
C PRO A 125 10.27 -3.51 -2.87
N VAL A 126 9.84 -3.02 -1.70
CA VAL A 126 8.97 -1.84 -1.58
C VAL A 126 9.86 -0.62 -1.49
N LEU A 127 9.68 0.33 -2.40
CA LEU A 127 10.37 1.61 -2.40
C LEU A 127 9.49 2.63 -1.69
N TYR A 128 10.00 3.25 -0.63
CA TYR A 128 9.24 4.26 0.09
C TYR A 128 9.60 5.67 -0.37
N THR A 129 8.57 6.46 -0.68
CA THR A 129 8.68 7.84 -1.14
C THR A 129 7.72 8.73 -0.37
N TRP A 130 8.17 9.95 -0.07
CA TRP A 130 7.29 10.95 0.54
C TRP A 130 6.40 11.59 -0.52
N LYS A 131 5.10 11.59 -0.26
CA LYS A 131 4.05 12.16 -1.10
C LYS A 131 3.35 13.29 -0.37
N ASP A 132 3.06 14.35 -1.10
CA ASP A 132 2.25 15.47 -0.65
C ASP A 132 0.77 15.21 -0.97
N LEU A 133 -0.09 15.15 0.05
CA LEU A 133 -1.53 14.98 -0.11
C LEU A 133 -2.27 16.32 -0.23
N GLY A 134 -1.60 17.44 0.00
CA GLY A 134 -2.16 18.80 -0.05
C GLY A 134 -2.75 19.30 1.27
N ALA A 135 -3.24 20.55 1.24
CA ALA A 135 -3.69 21.27 2.45
C ALA A 135 -4.95 20.68 3.11
N ARG A 136 -5.74 19.92 2.35
CA ARG A 136 -6.97 19.26 2.85
C ARG A 136 -6.69 17.98 3.62
N PHE A 137 -5.43 17.56 3.74
CA PHE A 137 -5.02 16.42 4.54
C PHE A 137 -4.08 16.84 5.66
N TRP A 138 -4.23 16.19 6.82
CA TRP A 138 -3.34 16.39 7.95
C TRP A 138 -3.01 15.05 8.61
N PRO A 139 -1.72 14.70 8.81
CA PRO A 139 -0.52 15.39 8.34
C PRO A 139 -0.43 15.43 6.80
N ARG A 140 0.14 16.51 6.25
CA ARG A 140 0.16 16.79 4.80
C ARG A 140 0.99 15.78 4.01
N TYR A 141 2.12 15.33 4.57
CA TYR A 141 3.04 14.43 3.90
C TYR A 141 2.92 13.02 4.45
N ILE A 142 2.80 12.05 3.54
CA ILE A 142 2.74 10.63 3.85
C ILE A 142 3.85 9.87 3.12
N LYS A 143 4.44 8.89 3.79
CA LYS A 143 5.44 8.01 3.20
C LYS A 143 4.72 6.83 2.55
N GLU A 144 4.46 6.91 1.25
CA GLU A 144 3.84 5.82 0.51
C GLU A 144 4.88 4.79 0.06
N GLY A 145 4.45 3.53 -0.08
CA GLY A 145 5.25 2.47 -0.68
C GLY A 145 4.89 2.30 -2.15
N ASN A 146 5.88 2.05 -2.99
CA ASN A 146 5.72 1.73 -4.41
C ASN A 146 6.47 0.44 -4.77
N CYS A 147 5.93 -0.35 -5.68
CA CYS A 147 6.60 -1.55 -6.17
C CYS A 147 7.47 -1.22 -7.39
N PHE A 148 8.70 -1.73 -7.41
CA PHE A 148 9.60 -1.52 -8.55
C PHE A 148 9.16 -2.35 -9.77
N SER A 149 8.59 -1.70 -10.79
CA SER A 149 7.98 -2.36 -11.96
C SER A 149 8.76 -2.23 -13.27
N GLU A 150 9.93 -1.57 -13.28
CA GLU A 150 10.70 -1.32 -14.51
C GLU A 150 11.38 -2.58 -15.08
N ARG A 151 11.47 -3.66 -14.30
CA ARG A 151 12.08 -4.93 -14.71
C ARG A 151 11.13 -6.10 -14.55
N SER A 152 11.28 -7.10 -15.43
CA SER A 152 10.66 -8.40 -15.23
C SER A 152 11.22 -9.09 -13.99
N CYS A 153 10.34 -9.54 -13.09
CA CYS A 153 10.72 -10.29 -11.89
C CYS A 153 10.70 -11.81 -12.09
N SER A 154 10.36 -12.29 -13.29
CA SER A 154 10.30 -13.71 -13.65
C SER A 154 11.35 -14.11 -14.68
N PHE A 155 11.64 -15.40 -14.71
CA PHE A 155 12.40 -16.06 -15.78
C PHE A 155 11.57 -17.23 -16.35
N PRO A 156 11.21 -17.24 -17.64
CA PRO A 156 11.43 -16.19 -18.63
C PRO A 156 10.69 -14.88 -18.30
N GLU A 157 11.05 -13.80 -18.98
CA GLU A 157 10.47 -12.47 -18.77
C GLU A 157 8.95 -12.45 -19.04
N GLY A 158 8.21 -11.65 -18.26
CA GLY A 158 6.75 -11.53 -18.43
C GLY A 158 5.96 -11.13 -17.18
N MET A 159 6.49 -11.36 -15.98
CA MET A 159 5.85 -10.93 -14.72
C MET A 159 6.46 -9.64 -14.19
N SER A 160 5.67 -8.83 -13.49
CA SER A 160 6.11 -7.59 -12.85
C SER A 160 5.83 -7.59 -11.35
N CYS A 161 6.53 -6.74 -10.60
CA CYS A 161 6.29 -6.60 -9.17
C CYS A 161 4.99 -5.82 -8.94
N LYS A 162 4.02 -6.45 -8.29
CA LYS A 162 2.73 -5.85 -7.92
C LYS A 162 2.53 -5.83 -6.40
N PRO A 163 1.75 -4.87 -5.88
CA PRO A 163 1.43 -4.83 -4.46
C PRO A 163 0.56 -6.02 -4.05
N VAL A 164 0.87 -6.64 -2.92
CA VAL A 164 0.11 -7.78 -2.37
C VAL A 164 -0.45 -7.51 -0.99
N LYS A 165 0.26 -6.72 -0.18
CA LYS A 165 -0.25 -6.30 1.13
C LYS A 165 -0.13 -4.80 1.30
N SER A 166 -1.08 -4.28 2.06
CA SER A 166 -1.11 -2.90 2.52
C SER A 166 -1.36 -2.81 4.01
N VAL A 167 -0.84 -1.75 4.61
CA VAL A 167 -1.15 -1.34 5.98
C VAL A 167 -1.92 -0.03 5.88
N THR A 168 -3.06 0.04 6.58
CA THR A 168 -3.85 1.27 6.63
C THR A 168 -3.29 2.22 7.69
N LYS A 169 -3.20 3.49 7.33
CA LYS A 169 -2.86 4.58 8.24
C LYS A 169 -4.04 5.53 8.34
N THR A 170 -4.31 6.01 9.55
CA THR A 170 -5.40 6.98 9.75
C THR A 170 -4.84 8.39 9.57
N LEU A 171 -5.53 9.21 8.77
CA LEU A 171 -5.23 10.62 8.57
C LEU A 171 -6.46 11.46 8.89
N LEU A 172 -6.28 12.77 8.97
CA LEU A 172 -7.39 13.72 9.00
C LEU A 172 -7.61 14.29 7.59
N ARG A 173 -8.86 14.32 7.17
CA ARG A 173 -9.32 14.95 5.93
C ARG A 173 -10.21 16.14 6.25
N TRP A 174 -9.94 17.27 5.62
CA TRP A 174 -10.83 18.43 5.64
C TRP A 174 -12.03 18.14 4.75
N TYR A 175 -13.21 18.11 5.35
CA TYR A 175 -14.45 17.78 4.66
C TYR A 175 -15.48 18.88 4.92
N CYS A 176 -15.95 19.48 3.84
CA CYS A 176 -17.01 20.48 3.83
C CYS A 176 -18.31 19.83 3.40
N GLN A 177 -19.36 20.02 4.19
CA GLN A 177 -20.71 19.56 3.88
C GLN A 177 -21.69 20.74 3.94
N GLY A 178 -22.74 20.67 3.13
CA GLY A 178 -23.78 21.69 3.06
C GLY A 178 -23.90 22.31 1.67
N PHE A 179 -25.01 23.01 1.44
CA PHE A 179 -25.24 23.80 0.24
C PHE A 179 -24.73 25.23 0.47
N LEU A 180 -24.26 25.88 -0.60
CA LEU A 180 -23.58 27.19 -0.69
C LEU A 180 -23.77 28.24 0.44
N ARG A 181 -24.95 28.34 1.08
CA ARG A 181 -25.23 29.30 2.17
C ARG A 181 -24.94 28.81 3.59
N GLN A 182 -24.77 27.50 3.82
CA GLN A 182 -24.45 26.90 5.12
C GLN A 182 -23.44 25.77 4.92
N LYS A 183 -22.24 26.12 4.42
CA LYS A 183 -21.11 25.20 4.37
C LYS A 183 -20.51 25.08 5.77
N TYR A 184 -20.45 23.87 6.31
CA TYR A 184 -19.68 23.56 7.51
C TYR A 184 -18.54 22.63 7.15
N CYS A 185 -17.34 23.01 7.55
CA CYS A 185 -16.13 22.25 7.26
C CYS A 185 -15.50 21.76 8.55
N THR A 186 -15.10 20.49 8.57
CA THR A 186 -14.49 19.87 9.74
C THR A 186 -13.46 18.84 9.33
N TRP A 187 -12.51 18.58 10.23
CA TRP A 187 -11.58 17.47 10.10
C TRP A 187 -12.25 16.14 10.43
N ILE A 188 -12.23 15.18 9.53
CA ILE A 188 -12.72 13.82 9.76
C ILE A 188 -11.57 12.81 9.66
N SER A 189 -11.65 11.72 10.42
CA SER A 189 -10.66 10.65 10.33
C SER A 189 -10.94 9.77 9.13
N VAL A 190 -9.93 9.55 8.29
CA VAL A 190 -10.00 8.70 7.09
C VAL A 190 -8.87 7.68 7.08
N GLN A 191 -9.10 6.54 6.42
CA GLN A 191 -8.10 5.48 6.29
C GLN A 191 -7.40 5.60 4.93
N TYR A 192 -6.07 5.62 4.95
CA TYR A 192 -5.22 5.67 3.76
C TYR A 192 -4.37 4.40 3.70
N PRO A 193 -4.53 3.53 2.69
CA PRO A 193 -3.74 2.32 2.56
C PRO A 193 -2.35 2.63 1.99
N ILE A 194 -1.31 2.09 2.63
CA ILE A 194 0.09 2.17 2.19
C ILE A 194 0.58 0.77 1.83
N ILE A 195 1.24 0.62 0.68
CA ILE A 195 1.83 -0.66 0.26
C ILE A 195 2.93 -1.08 1.25
N SER A 196 2.84 -2.30 1.78
CA SER A 196 3.80 -2.87 2.74
C SER A 196 4.57 -4.07 2.19
N GLU A 197 4.01 -4.78 1.20
CA GLU A 197 4.67 -5.92 0.55
C GLU A 197 4.36 -5.96 -0.95
N CYS A 198 5.39 -6.25 -1.75
CA CYS A 198 5.29 -6.50 -3.19
C CYS A 198 5.61 -7.97 -3.51
N LYS A 199 4.98 -8.52 -4.54
CA LYS A 199 5.27 -9.86 -5.06
C LYS A 199 5.33 -9.84 -6.57
N CYS A 200 6.08 -10.78 -7.13
CA CYS A 200 6.08 -11.03 -8.55
C CYS A 200 4.76 -11.68 -9.00
N SER A 201 4.04 -11.05 -9.93
CA SER A 201 2.81 -11.58 -10.51
C SER A 201 2.55 -11.08 -11.94
N CYS A 202 1.64 -11.76 -12.64
CA CYS A 202 1.18 -11.38 -13.98
C CYS A 202 0.15 -10.25 -13.92
#